data_AF-A0A3P1VKW1-F1
#
_entry.id   AF-A0A3P1VKW1-F1
#
_cell.length_a   1.000
_cell.length_b   1.000
_cell.length_c   1.000
_cell.angle_alpha   90.00
_cell.angle_beta   90.00
_cell.angle_gamma   90.00
#
_symmetry.space_group_name_H-M   'P 1'
#
loop_
_entity.id
_entity.type
_entity.pdbx_description
1 polymer ?
#
loop_
_entity_poly.entity_id
_entity_poly.type
_entity_poly.pdbx_seq_one_letter_code
_entity_poly.pdbx_strand_id
1 'polypeptide(L)'
;SEIEAQGEISIKSRLTENRGNIFATEKVEVTGEKLDNSNGELRSNSKIALDVKDTRNVKGYILSDGLTKEDVKKEEAKENSGSISINTEKGINITGTLDNREGVIRGREITVGGNLTGNSKGKIDSIGALTLTGKIIDNKNGIIKGNIKKINADKL
;
A
#
# COMPACT_ATOMS: atom_id res chain seq x y z
N SER A 1 13.51 14.46 1.74
CA SER A 1 13.90 14.05 3.11
C SER A 1 13.92 12.54 3.17
N GLU A 2 14.73 11.99 4.05
CA GLU A 2 14.89 10.55 4.25
C GLU A 2 14.75 10.28 5.74
N ILE A 3 13.88 9.32 6.10
CA ILE A 3 13.66 8.86 7.46
C ILE A 3 13.83 7.35 7.45
N GLU A 4 14.81 6.85 8.18
CA GLU A 4 15.11 5.42 8.24
C GLU A 4 15.24 4.93 9.69
N ALA A 5 14.75 3.73 9.96
CA ALA A 5 14.91 3.07 11.25
C ALA A 5 15.19 1.57 11.12
N GLN A 6 16.14 1.09 11.93
CA GLN A 6 16.36 -0.34 12.19
C GLN A 6 15.39 -0.79 13.29
N GLY A 7 14.10 -0.93 12.93
CA GLY A 7 13.01 -1.24 13.86
C GLY A 7 11.67 -0.72 13.34
N GLU A 8 10.88 -0.12 14.24
CA GLU A 8 9.59 0.52 13.94
C GLU A 8 9.71 2.05 13.79
N ILE A 9 8.97 2.60 12.84
CA ILE A 9 8.63 4.02 12.77
C ILE A 9 7.13 4.16 13.11
N SER A 10 6.80 4.94 14.14
CA SER A 10 5.41 5.32 14.46
C SER A 10 5.26 6.84 14.33
N ILE A 11 4.40 7.27 13.41
CA ILE A 11 4.09 8.68 13.15
C ILE A 11 2.66 8.95 13.61
N LYS A 12 2.50 9.90 14.52
CA LYS A 12 1.20 10.37 15.00
C LYS A 12 1.06 11.85 14.68
N SER A 13 0.29 12.17 13.65
CA SER A 13 0.09 13.55 13.20
C SER A 13 -1.27 13.69 12.53
N ARG A 14 -1.86 14.88 12.60
CA ARG A 14 -3.08 15.17 11.83
C ARG A 14 -2.84 15.00 10.32
N LEU A 15 -1.72 15.53 9.84
CA LEU A 15 -1.27 15.43 8.46
C LEU A 15 0.18 14.95 8.43
N THR A 16 0.44 13.88 7.69
CA THR A 16 1.78 13.41 7.36
C THR A 16 2.01 13.62 5.87
N GLU A 17 3.00 14.45 5.51
CA GLU A 17 3.42 14.65 4.12
C GLU A 17 4.75 13.95 3.88
N ASN A 18 4.74 12.95 3.00
CA ASN A 18 5.94 12.32 2.50
C ASN A 18 6.18 12.70 1.04
N ARG A 19 7.34 13.31 0.78
CA ARG A 19 7.84 13.66 -0.56
C ARG A 19 9.21 13.02 -0.85
N GLY A 20 9.72 12.22 0.08
CA GLY A 20 11.00 11.54 -0.02
C GLY A 20 10.85 10.09 0.39
N ASN A 21 11.73 9.59 1.24
CA ASN A 21 11.76 8.18 1.64
C ASN A 21 11.45 8.05 3.14
N ILE A 22 10.53 7.14 3.47
CA ILE A 22 10.33 6.64 4.83
C ILE A 22 10.53 5.13 4.77
N PHE A 23 11.48 4.60 5.54
CA PHE A 23 11.85 3.20 5.53
C PHE A 23 12.04 2.66 6.94
N ALA A 24 11.48 1.48 7.23
CA ALA A 24 11.72 0.76 8.47
C ALA A 24 11.96 -0.73 8.22
N THR A 25 12.82 -1.37 9.02
CA THR A 25 13.09 -2.81 8.87
C THR A 25 12.01 -3.69 9.48
N GLU A 26 11.16 -3.19 10.36
CA GLU A 26 10.08 -3.99 10.96
C GLU A 26 8.71 -3.44 10.57
N LYS A 27 8.40 -2.21 11.01
CA LYS A 27 7.05 -1.67 10.87
C LYS A 27 7.09 -0.18 10.57
N VAL A 28 6.22 0.25 9.66
CA VAL A 28 5.82 1.66 9.58
C VAL A 28 4.37 1.78 9.96
N GLU A 29 4.10 2.58 10.98
CA GLU A 29 2.76 2.93 11.42
C GLU A 29 2.53 4.43 11.26
N VAL A 30 1.43 4.79 10.60
CA VAL A 30 0.98 6.18 10.49
C VAL A 30 -0.44 6.26 11.04
N THR A 31 -0.63 7.08 12.06
CA THR A 31 -1.95 7.37 12.67
C THR A 31 -2.27 8.85 12.52
N GLY A 32 -3.52 9.18 12.20
CA GLY A 32 -3.86 10.57 11.90
C GLY A 32 -5.16 10.79 11.13
N GLU A 33 -5.27 11.97 10.52
CA GLU A 33 -6.38 12.23 9.58
C GLU A 33 -5.97 11.92 8.15
N LYS A 34 -4.77 12.38 7.73
CA LYS A 34 -4.34 12.26 6.34
C LYS A 34 -2.87 11.88 6.22
N LEU A 35 -2.60 10.90 5.37
CA LEU A 35 -1.28 10.66 4.79
C LEU A 35 -1.27 11.12 3.35
N ASP A 36 -0.33 11.99 3.00
CA ASP A 36 -0.02 12.34 1.62
C ASP A 36 1.37 11.86 1.23
N ASN A 37 1.43 10.71 0.58
CA ASN A 37 2.63 10.08 0.03
C ASN A 37 2.86 10.44 -1.45
N SER A 38 2.37 11.60 -1.91
CA SER A 38 2.51 11.97 -3.32
C SER A 38 3.97 12.17 -3.73
N ASN A 39 4.42 11.49 -4.78
CA ASN A 39 5.83 11.42 -5.22
C ASN A 39 6.80 10.90 -4.14
N GLY A 40 6.28 10.33 -3.04
CA GLY A 40 7.07 9.75 -1.95
C GLY A 40 7.20 8.24 -2.06
N GLU A 41 8.04 7.68 -1.20
CA GLU A 41 8.21 6.25 -0.98
C GLU A 41 8.04 5.94 0.51
N LEU A 42 7.13 5.01 0.80
CA LEU A 42 6.88 4.46 2.12
C LEU A 42 7.19 2.96 2.09
N ARG A 43 8.16 2.52 2.87
CA ARG A 43 8.65 1.14 2.83
C ARG A 43 8.80 0.48 4.18
N SER A 44 8.55 -0.83 4.18
CA SER A 44 8.87 -1.69 5.31
C SER A 44 9.36 -3.06 4.85
N ASN A 45 10.33 -3.63 5.56
CA ASN A 45 10.70 -5.04 5.31
C ASN A 45 9.62 -6.03 5.81
N SER A 46 8.73 -5.61 6.71
CA SER A 46 7.62 -6.45 7.19
C SER A 46 6.26 -5.78 7.01
N LYS A 47 5.82 -4.93 7.94
CA LYS A 47 4.45 -4.39 7.97
C LYS A 47 4.40 -2.88 7.68
N ILE A 48 3.36 -2.47 6.96
CA ILE A 48 2.89 -1.08 6.91
C ILE A 48 1.45 -1.04 7.41
N ALA A 49 1.18 -0.18 8.40
CA ALA A 49 -0.14 0.06 8.96
C ALA A 49 -0.50 1.55 8.83
N LEU A 50 -1.49 1.86 8.01
CA LEU A 50 -1.98 3.22 7.78
C LEU A 50 -3.36 3.36 8.42
N ASP A 51 -3.37 3.88 9.64
CA ASP A 51 -4.58 4.20 10.38
C ASP A 51 -4.89 5.71 10.28
N VAL A 52 -5.24 6.12 9.07
CA VAL A 52 -5.62 7.49 8.72
C VAL A 52 -6.96 7.47 8.01
N LYS A 53 -7.73 8.56 8.10
CA LYS A 53 -9.02 8.68 7.39
C LYS A 53 -8.83 8.68 5.88
N ASP A 54 -7.80 9.39 5.40
CA ASP A 54 -7.51 9.55 3.96
C ASP A 54 -6.04 9.27 3.65
N THR A 55 -5.79 8.33 2.74
CA THR A 55 -4.46 8.04 2.20
C THR A 55 -4.40 8.48 0.74
N ARG A 56 -3.45 9.36 0.41
CA ARG A 56 -3.12 9.75 -0.95
C ARG A 56 -1.75 9.20 -1.33
N ASN A 57 -1.71 8.33 -2.33
CA ASN A 57 -0.49 7.73 -2.88
C ASN A 57 -0.33 8.09 -4.37
N VAL A 58 -0.43 9.37 -4.73
CA VAL A 58 -0.40 9.79 -6.13
C VAL A 58 1.04 9.89 -6.65
N LYS A 59 1.37 9.12 -7.69
CA LYS A 59 2.77 8.97 -8.18
C LYS A 59 3.74 8.50 -7.08
N GLY A 60 3.20 7.93 -5.99
CA GLY A 60 3.95 7.46 -4.84
C GLY A 60 4.08 5.93 -4.82
N TYR A 61 4.92 5.46 -3.90
CA TYR A 61 5.15 4.03 -3.67
C TYR A 61 4.85 3.68 -2.22
N ILE A 62 4.08 2.61 -2.00
CA ILE A 62 3.91 1.97 -0.69
C ILE A 62 4.30 0.50 -0.86
N LEU A 63 5.44 0.10 -0.32
CA LEU A 63 6.02 -1.24 -0.56
C LEU A 63 6.35 -1.95 0.76
N SER A 64 5.78 -3.12 0.96
CA SER A 64 6.08 -3.99 2.12
C SER A 64 6.87 -5.23 1.69
N ASP A 65 7.16 -6.15 2.62
CA ASP A 65 7.90 -7.39 2.33
C ASP A 65 9.32 -7.15 1.80
N GLY A 66 9.91 -6.01 2.15
CA GLY A 66 11.27 -5.64 1.72
C GLY A 66 11.38 -5.24 0.26
N LEU A 67 10.27 -5.26 -0.48
CA LEU A 67 10.22 -4.91 -1.89
C LEU A 67 10.72 -3.49 -2.14
N THR A 68 11.51 -3.34 -3.20
CA THR A 68 12.05 -2.08 -3.68
C THR A 68 11.30 -1.60 -4.93
N LYS A 69 11.51 -0.33 -5.31
CA LYS A 69 11.09 0.19 -6.63
C LYS A 69 11.69 -0.59 -7.79
N GLU A 70 12.86 -1.21 -7.60
CA GLU A 70 13.50 -2.04 -8.63
C GLU A 70 12.76 -3.37 -8.82
N ASP A 71 12.31 -4.00 -7.73
CA ASP A 71 11.50 -5.23 -7.79
C ASP A 71 10.16 -4.99 -8.50
N VAL A 72 9.53 -3.83 -8.25
CA VAL A 72 8.32 -3.41 -8.97
C VAL A 72 8.53 -3.39 -10.49
N LYS A 73 9.69 -2.91 -10.97
CA LYS A 73 10.03 -2.87 -12.39
C LYS A 73 10.34 -4.27 -12.94
N LYS A 74 11.00 -5.13 -12.15
CA LYS A 74 11.37 -6.49 -12.55
C LYS A 74 10.17 -7.44 -12.65
N GLU A 75 9.19 -7.34 -11.76
CA GLU A 75 7.98 -8.19 -11.78
C GLU A 75 6.96 -7.80 -12.87
N GLU A 76 7.21 -6.76 -13.65
CA GLU A 76 6.57 -6.61 -14.96
C GLU A 76 7.00 -7.70 -15.96
N ALA A 77 8.02 -8.50 -15.63
CA ALA A 77 8.58 -9.54 -16.50
C ALA A 77 8.32 -11.00 -16.07
N LYS A 78 7.78 -11.31 -14.87
CA LYS A 78 7.49 -12.69 -14.43
C LYS A 78 6.34 -12.76 -13.43
N GLU A 79 5.40 -13.69 -13.64
CA GLU A 79 4.40 -14.10 -12.64
C GLU A 79 4.90 -15.37 -11.93
N ASN A 80 5.36 -15.25 -10.68
CA ASN A 80 5.71 -16.42 -9.88
C ASN A 80 4.52 -16.82 -8.99
N SER A 81 3.87 -17.94 -9.34
CA SER A 81 2.90 -18.66 -8.54
C SER A 81 3.61 -19.65 -7.59
N GLY A 82 4.22 -19.14 -6.53
CA GLY A 82 4.67 -19.95 -5.39
C GLY A 82 3.58 -20.09 -4.34
N SER A 83 3.54 -21.19 -3.60
CA SER A 83 2.67 -21.32 -2.42
C SER A 83 3.12 -20.32 -1.35
N ILE A 84 2.29 -19.31 -1.08
CA ILE A 84 2.61 -18.21 -0.16
C ILE A 84 1.95 -18.48 1.18
N SER A 85 2.76 -18.59 2.23
CA SER A 85 2.30 -18.66 3.62
C SER A 85 1.70 -17.32 4.04
N ILE A 86 0.46 -17.35 4.54
CA ILE A 86 -0.22 -16.20 5.16
C ILE A 86 0.53 -15.86 6.46
N ASN A 87 1.23 -14.73 6.49
CA ASN A 87 1.87 -14.21 7.69
C ASN A 87 1.39 -12.76 7.89
N THR A 88 0.50 -12.58 8.85
CA THR A 88 -0.21 -11.32 9.14
C THR A 88 0.71 -10.19 9.61
N GLU A 89 1.91 -10.52 10.10
CA GLU A 89 2.97 -9.55 10.46
C GLU A 89 3.67 -8.95 9.23
N LYS A 90 3.29 -9.36 8.03
CA LYS A 90 3.83 -8.86 6.77
C LYS A 90 2.70 -8.31 5.90
N GLY A 91 2.99 -7.26 5.13
CA GLY A 91 2.02 -6.67 4.21
C GLY A 91 1.62 -5.24 4.56
N ILE A 92 0.49 -4.81 3.99
CA ILE A 92 0.00 -3.44 4.02
C ILE A 92 -1.46 -3.46 4.49
N ASN A 93 -1.77 -2.66 5.50
CA ASN A 93 -3.14 -2.41 5.94
C ASN A 93 -3.43 -0.91 5.85
N ILE A 94 -4.50 -0.53 5.14
CA ILE A 94 -4.95 0.86 4.98
C ILE A 94 -6.39 0.92 5.46
N THR A 95 -6.65 1.55 6.61
CA THR A 95 -7.99 1.51 7.22
C THR A 95 -8.98 2.48 6.56
N GLY A 96 -8.51 3.67 6.17
CA GLY A 96 -9.33 4.73 5.57
C GLY A 96 -9.45 4.68 4.04
N THR A 97 -9.91 5.78 3.46
CA THR A 97 -10.05 5.93 2.02
C THR A 97 -8.68 5.99 1.33
N LEU A 98 -8.64 5.57 0.08
CA LEU A 98 -7.42 5.51 -0.71
C LEU A 98 -7.60 6.18 -2.08
N ASP A 99 -6.67 7.06 -2.42
CA ASP A 99 -6.42 7.59 -3.77
C ASP A 99 -5.03 7.13 -4.22
N ASN A 100 -4.97 6.18 -5.15
CA ASN A 100 -3.74 5.57 -5.67
C ASN A 100 -3.49 5.90 -7.14
N ARG A 101 -3.98 7.04 -7.64
CA ARG A 101 -3.78 7.43 -9.05
C ARG A 101 -2.30 7.56 -9.40
N GLU A 102 -1.88 6.92 -10.50
CA GLU A 102 -0.48 6.86 -10.93
C GLU A 102 0.48 6.29 -9.86
N GLY A 103 -0.03 5.74 -8.76
CA GLY A 103 0.74 5.21 -7.64
C GLY A 103 0.93 3.70 -7.71
N VAL A 104 1.85 3.20 -6.90
CA VAL A 104 2.10 1.77 -6.75
C VAL A 104 1.97 1.37 -5.29
N ILE A 105 1.16 0.34 -5.03
CA ILE A 105 1.08 -0.37 -3.75
C ILE A 105 1.43 -1.83 -4.02
N ARG A 106 2.49 -2.32 -3.39
CA ARG A 106 2.95 -3.71 -3.57
C ARG A 106 3.34 -4.34 -2.23
N GLY A 107 2.93 -5.57 -1.99
CA GLY A 107 3.23 -6.24 -0.75
C GLY A 107 2.83 -7.70 -0.75
N ARG A 108 3.16 -8.42 0.32
CA ARG A 108 2.73 -9.81 0.48
C ARG A 108 1.23 -9.92 0.68
N GLU A 109 0.67 -9.25 1.68
CA GLU A 109 -0.77 -9.15 1.87
C GLU A 109 -1.16 -7.68 1.81
N ILE A 110 -2.30 -7.39 1.19
CA ILE A 110 -2.82 -6.03 1.09
C ILE A 110 -4.28 -6.03 1.53
N THR A 111 -4.59 -5.17 2.50
CA THR A 111 -5.96 -4.85 2.90
C THR A 111 -6.22 -3.37 2.70
N VAL A 112 -7.25 -3.04 1.93
CA VAL A 112 -7.81 -1.68 1.83
C VAL A 112 -9.19 -1.69 2.48
N GLY A 113 -9.21 -1.15 3.71
CA GLY A 113 -10.34 -1.06 4.62
C GLY A 113 -11.45 -0.12 4.13
N GLY A 114 -11.07 1.06 3.66
CA GLY A 114 -11.98 2.08 3.17
C GLY A 114 -12.18 2.04 1.66
N ASN A 115 -12.87 3.06 1.14
CA ASN A 115 -13.14 3.21 -0.29
C ASN A 115 -11.85 3.45 -1.08
N LEU A 116 -11.66 2.72 -2.17
CA LEU A 116 -10.70 3.07 -3.20
C LEU A 116 -11.36 4.10 -4.11
N THR A 117 -11.05 5.37 -3.88
CA THR A 117 -11.66 6.52 -4.56
C THR A 117 -11.03 6.83 -5.93
N GLY A 118 -9.91 6.21 -6.25
CA GLY A 118 -9.29 6.31 -7.58
C GLY A 118 -8.01 5.49 -7.70
N ASN A 119 -7.86 4.80 -8.82
CA ASN A 119 -6.65 4.03 -9.16
C ASN A 119 -6.22 4.21 -10.63
N SER A 120 -6.56 5.33 -11.27
CA SER A 120 -6.23 5.55 -12.68
C SER A 120 -4.73 5.56 -12.93
N LYS A 121 -4.25 4.71 -13.85
CA LYS A 121 -2.82 4.41 -14.09
C LYS A 121 -2.08 3.92 -12.84
N GLY A 122 -2.82 3.61 -11.78
CA GLY A 122 -2.29 3.10 -10.52
C GLY A 122 -2.24 1.58 -10.53
N LYS A 123 -1.44 1.02 -9.63
CA LYS A 123 -1.24 -0.42 -9.47
C LYS A 123 -1.35 -0.80 -8.00
N ILE A 124 -2.22 -1.76 -7.71
CA ILE A 124 -2.30 -2.46 -6.42
C ILE A 124 -1.99 -3.92 -6.70
N ASP A 125 -0.87 -4.41 -6.17
CA ASP A 125 -0.27 -5.69 -6.54
C ASP A 125 0.12 -6.48 -5.29
N SER A 126 -0.75 -7.40 -4.91
CA SER A 126 -0.51 -8.30 -3.78
C SER A 126 0.09 -9.60 -4.28
N ILE A 127 1.22 -10.00 -3.70
CA ILE A 127 1.85 -11.28 -4.01
C ILE A 127 1.00 -12.42 -3.43
N GLY A 128 0.43 -12.24 -2.23
CA GLY A 128 -0.50 -13.13 -1.54
C GLY A 128 -1.93 -12.59 -1.50
N ALA A 129 -2.57 -12.63 -0.32
CA ALA A 129 -3.98 -12.27 -0.16
C ALA A 129 -4.25 -10.77 -0.39
N LEU A 130 -5.24 -10.48 -1.22
CA LEU A 130 -5.76 -9.13 -1.44
C LEU A 130 -7.20 -9.02 -0.93
N THR A 131 -7.46 -8.04 -0.08
CA THR A 131 -8.78 -7.77 0.50
C THR A 131 -9.15 -6.31 0.29
N LEU A 132 -10.31 -6.07 -0.34
CA LEU A 132 -10.88 -4.73 -0.55
C LEU A 132 -12.26 -4.69 0.12
N THR A 133 -12.42 -3.90 1.17
CA THR A 133 -13.68 -3.85 1.94
C THR A 133 -14.50 -2.59 1.77
N GLY A 134 -13.96 -1.58 1.08
CA GLY A 134 -14.67 -0.34 0.78
C GLY A 134 -15.81 -0.53 -0.20
N LYS A 135 -16.92 0.16 0.06
CA LYS A 135 -18.14 0.14 -0.78
C LYS A 135 -17.91 0.66 -2.19
N ILE A 136 -16.91 1.51 -2.38
CA ILE A 136 -16.52 2.09 -3.67
C ILE A 136 -15.13 1.60 -4.02
N ILE A 137 -14.98 1.07 -5.24
CA ILE A 137 -13.70 0.71 -5.83
C ILE A 137 -13.60 1.33 -7.22
N ASP A 138 -13.11 2.57 -7.32
CA ASP A 138 -12.83 3.22 -8.61
C ASP A 138 -11.47 2.76 -9.14
N ASN A 139 -11.50 1.75 -10.01
CA ASN A 139 -10.33 1.19 -10.68
C ASN A 139 -10.20 1.58 -12.16
N LYS A 140 -10.74 2.73 -12.58
CA LYS A 140 -10.73 3.12 -14.00
C LYS A 140 -9.31 3.26 -14.55
N ASN A 141 -8.96 2.49 -15.58
CA ASN A 141 -7.62 2.47 -16.19
C ASN A 141 -6.50 2.13 -15.19
N GLY A 142 -6.82 1.41 -14.11
CA GLY A 142 -5.88 0.94 -13.10
C GLY A 142 -5.71 -0.57 -13.14
N ILE A 143 -4.71 -1.06 -12.41
CA ILE A 143 -4.44 -2.50 -12.25
C ILE A 143 -4.63 -2.86 -10.78
N ILE A 144 -5.42 -3.90 -10.54
CA ILE A 144 -5.54 -4.55 -9.24
C ILE A 144 -5.29 -6.04 -9.47
N LYS A 145 -4.25 -6.60 -8.84
CA LYS A 145 -3.89 -8.02 -8.97
C LYS A 145 -3.44 -8.63 -7.64
N GLY A 146 -3.62 -9.94 -7.54
CA GLY A 146 -3.26 -10.76 -6.38
C GLY A 146 -4.28 -11.87 -6.11
N ASN A 147 -4.09 -12.62 -5.03
CA ASN A 147 -5.06 -13.63 -4.59
C ASN A 147 -6.23 -12.94 -3.88
N ILE A 148 -7.18 -12.43 -4.66
CA ILE A 148 -8.35 -11.69 -4.14
C ILE A 148 -9.18 -12.61 -3.26
N LYS A 149 -9.21 -12.33 -1.95
CA LYS A 149 -10.01 -13.08 -0.97
C LYS A 149 -11.40 -12.49 -0.78
N LYS A 150 -11.51 -11.17 -0.88
CA LYS A 150 -12.76 -10.46 -0.61
C LYS A 150 -12.80 -9.13 -1.35
N ILE A 151 -13.94 -8.86 -1.98
CA ILE A 151 -14.32 -7.57 -2.56
C ILE A 151 -15.73 -7.25 -2.06
N ASN A 152 -15.87 -6.18 -1.27
CA ASN A 152 -17.16 -5.68 -0.82
C ASN A 152 -17.46 -4.34 -1.49
N ALA A 153 -17.78 -4.33 -2.79
CA ALA A 153 -18.06 -3.10 -3.54
C ALA A 153 -19.52 -3.07 -4.01
N ASP A 154 -20.18 -1.96 -3.71
CA ASP A 154 -21.49 -1.62 -4.29
C ASP A 154 -21.32 -1.02 -5.70
N LYS A 155 -20.10 -0.54 -6.04
CA LYS A 155 -19.75 0.06 -7.33
C LYS A 155 -18.29 -0.25 -7.71
N LEU A 156 -18.11 -0.73 -8.94
CA LEU A 156 -16.83 -1.01 -9.61
C LEU A 156 -16.59 -0.05 -10.79
#